data_AF-A0A7E6E0H7-F1
#
_entry.id   AF-A0A7E6E0H7-F1
#
_cell.length_a   1.000
_cell.length_b   1.000
_cell.length_c   1.000
_cell.angle_alpha   90.00
_cell.angle_beta   90.00
_cell.angle_gamma   90.00
#
_symmetry.space_group_name_H-M   'P 1'
#
loop_
_entity.id
_entity.type
_entity.pdbx_description
1 polymer ?
#
loop_
_entity_poly.entity_id
_entity_poly.type
_entity_poly.pdbx_seq_one_letter_code
_entity_poly.pdbx_strand_id
1 'polypeptide(L)'
;MQTPVAMSLLLVSMGLMEALQAQSYPIARRELFSQERPLDMAPTSFDDQYAGCAAAMTAALPELNRTEFQANKVYADGWVLGSTRWQERQAWGPPPPPPPPGFRDEHGVALLAYTINSPLFKEFNVALREAGRTRVHYLQHFSFKTFHFLLTEALQLLGKAQRSPRCLQVFRGVQGLRFRPAGPGATVRLGGFASASLQNATAQNFGKETFFGIWTCLGVPIRGYSFFPEEEEVLIPPFETFQVINTSRPTQGPTRIYLRSLGEHSTYNCEYIKDKQCKSRPCRLENSAMGQAPLSTVWSLALLLWLLVGGAFPESPRLPWPWAVRL
;
A
#
# COMPACT_ATOMS: atom_id res chain seq x y z
N MET A 1 -66.18 -3.00 -62.19
CA MET A 1 -65.07 -2.03 -62.10
C MET A 1 -65.06 -1.44 -60.71
N GLN A 2 -63.86 -1.22 -60.17
CA GLN A 2 -63.49 -0.61 -58.87
C GLN A 2 -63.35 -1.55 -57.64
N THR A 3 -62.27 -1.25 -56.91
CA THR A 3 -61.43 -1.96 -55.91
C THR A 3 -62.07 -2.27 -54.56
N PRO A 4 -61.54 -3.23 -53.76
CA PRO A 4 -61.88 -3.35 -52.35
C PRO A 4 -60.88 -2.59 -51.45
N VAL A 5 -61.42 -1.85 -50.47
CA VAL A 5 -60.69 -1.25 -49.35
C VAL A 5 -61.03 -2.03 -48.09
N ALA A 6 -59.98 -2.24 -47.29
CA ALA A 6 -59.95 -2.89 -46.00
C ALA A 6 -60.91 -2.29 -44.97
N MET A 7 -61.59 -3.15 -44.21
CA MET A 7 -61.95 -2.96 -42.79
C MET A 7 -63.00 -4.00 -42.44
N SER A 8 -62.65 -5.03 -41.67
CA SER A 8 -63.61 -5.72 -40.80
C SER A 8 -62.92 -6.69 -39.83
N LEU A 9 -63.20 -6.43 -38.54
CA LEU A 9 -63.38 -7.41 -37.46
C LEU A 9 -62.13 -8.04 -36.84
N LEU A 10 -61.76 -7.53 -35.66
CA LEU A 10 -61.41 -8.34 -34.48
C LEU A 10 -61.45 -7.43 -33.22
N LEU A 11 -62.67 -7.07 -32.81
CA LEU A 11 -62.98 -6.49 -31.50
C LEU A 11 -63.68 -7.57 -30.65
N VAL A 12 -62.91 -8.50 -30.08
CA VAL A 12 -63.30 -9.25 -28.87
C VAL A 12 -62.03 -9.59 -28.10
N SER A 13 -61.64 -8.72 -27.17
CA SER A 13 -60.90 -9.10 -25.95
C SER A 13 -60.86 -7.92 -24.96
N MET A 14 -62.04 -7.40 -24.61
CA MET A 14 -62.22 -6.73 -23.34
C MET A 14 -62.71 -7.77 -22.33
N GLY A 15 -61.81 -8.28 -21.50
CA GLY A 15 -62.14 -9.22 -20.44
C GLY A 15 -60.89 -9.90 -19.89
N LEU A 16 -60.63 -9.68 -18.59
CA LEU A 16 -59.49 -10.16 -17.78
C LEU A 16 -58.15 -9.43 -17.95
N MET A 17 -58.07 -8.24 -17.36
CA MET A 17 -56.88 -7.85 -16.59
C MET A 17 -57.35 -7.26 -15.26
N GLU A 18 -57.65 -8.12 -14.31
CA GLU A 18 -57.66 -7.75 -12.89
C GLU A 18 -56.50 -8.46 -12.17
N ALA A 19 -55.84 -7.67 -11.33
CA ALA A 19 -55.13 -8.08 -10.13
C ALA A 19 -53.85 -8.93 -10.27
N LEU A 20 -52.77 -8.27 -10.70
CA LEU A 20 -51.45 -8.44 -10.07
C LEU A 20 -50.88 -7.07 -9.71
N GLN A 21 -51.53 -6.37 -8.79
CA GLN A 21 -50.86 -5.34 -8.00
C GLN A 21 -49.92 -6.05 -7.02
N ALA A 22 -48.73 -6.42 -7.49
CA ALA A 22 -47.60 -6.61 -6.60
C ALA A 22 -47.20 -5.21 -6.11
N GLN A 23 -47.69 -4.83 -4.92
CA GLN A 23 -47.10 -3.78 -4.11
C GLN A 23 -45.65 -4.16 -3.80
N SER A 24 -44.77 -3.80 -4.73
CA SER A 24 -43.33 -3.80 -4.51
C SER A 24 -43.02 -2.59 -3.64
N TYR A 25 -43.09 -2.78 -2.33
CA TYR A 25 -42.49 -1.86 -1.36
C TYR A 25 -41.00 -1.68 -1.73
N PRO A 26 -40.53 -0.47 -2.09
CA PRO A 26 -39.14 -0.27 -2.48
C PRO A 26 -38.33 0.08 -1.24
N ILE A 27 -38.22 -0.82 -0.26
CA ILE A 27 -37.42 -0.56 0.95
C ILE A 27 -36.77 -1.88 1.37
N ALA A 28 -35.46 -1.84 1.64
CA ALA A 28 -34.61 -2.92 2.17
C ALA A 28 -33.85 -3.83 1.17
N ARG A 29 -33.11 -3.25 0.20
CA ARG A 29 -32.01 -3.99 -0.48
C ARG A 29 -30.67 -3.24 -0.62
N ARG A 30 -30.50 -2.10 0.06
CA ARG A 30 -29.25 -1.28 0.03
C ARG A 30 -28.47 -1.21 1.36
N GLU A 31 -28.87 -1.99 2.35
CA GLU A 31 -28.18 -2.14 3.65
C GLU A 31 -27.47 -3.51 3.71
N LEU A 32 -26.70 -3.89 2.68
CA LEU A 32 -25.80 -5.05 2.80
C LEU A 32 -24.57 -4.62 3.63
N PHE A 33 -24.79 -4.52 4.95
CA PHE A 33 -23.84 -4.42 6.06
C PHE A 33 -22.58 -3.59 5.81
N SER A 34 -22.68 -2.26 5.95
CA SER A 34 -21.48 -1.46 6.23
C SER A 34 -20.94 -1.90 7.60
N GLN A 35 -19.80 -2.57 7.61
CA GLN A 35 -19.19 -3.05 8.84
C GLN A 35 -18.59 -1.86 9.58
N GLU A 36 -18.91 -1.73 10.85
CA GLU A 36 -18.32 -0.71 11.71
C GLU A 36 -16.98 -1.20 12.24
N ARG A 37 -15.98 -0.32 12.19
CA ARG A 37 -14.63 -0.64 12.68
C ARG A 37 -14.09 0.53 13.50
N PRO A 38 -13.51 0.29 14.70
CA PRO A 38 -12.81 1.36 15.41
C PRO A 38 -11.65 1.88 14.56
N LEU A 39 -11.43 3.20 14.62
CA LEU A 39 -10.23 3.83 14.10
C LEU A 39 -9.35 4.17 15.31
N ASP A 40 -8.38 3.31 15.57
CA ASP A 40 -7.49 3.33 16.72
C ASP A 40 -6.02 3.33 16.25
N MET A 41 -5.09 2.97 17.14
CA MET A 41 -3.66 2.86 16.84
C MET A 41 -3.27 1.60 16.06
N ALA A 42 -4.24 0.80 15.59
CA ALA A 42 -4.04 -0.45 14.86
C ALA A 42 -3.08 -1.42 15.57
N PRO A 43 -3.36 -1.82 16.83
CA PRO A 43 -2.40 -2.57 17.67
C PRO A 43 -2.02 -3.95 17.12
N THR A 44 -2.82 -4.50 16.21
CA THR A 44 -2.57 -5.81 15.56
C THR A 44 -1.86 -5.69 14.22
N SER A 45 -1.58 -4.48 13.73
CA SER A 45 -0.88 -4.26 12.47
C SER A 45 0.61 -4.51 12.63
N PHE A 46 1.23 -5.19 11.67
CA PHE A 46 2.68 -5.15 11.54
C PHE A 46 3.11 -3.82 10.89
N ASP A 47 4.23 -3.25 11.34
CA ASP A 47 4.54 -1.83 11.10
C ASP A 47 6.03 -1.49 11.09
N ASP A 48 6.86 -2.48 10.77
CA ASP A 48 8.31 -2.40 10.80
C ASP A 48 8.85 -1.31 9.86
N GLN A 49 9.76 -0.48 10.36
CA GLN A 49 10.48 0.53 9.59
C GLN A 49 11.86 0.05 9.13
N TYR A 50 12.30 -1.12 9.59
CA TYR A 50 13.58 -1.74 9.28
C TYR A 50 14.80 -0.89 9.67
N ALA A 51 14.65 -0.09 10.73
CA ALA A 51 15.70 0.78 11.23
C ALA A 51 16.89 -0.04 11.71
N GLY A 52 18.03 0.13 11.04
CA GLY A 52 19.29 -0.56 11.35
C GLY A 52 19.44 -1.96 10.76
N CYS A 53 18.47 -2.48 9.99
CA CYS A 53 18.56 -3.83 9.42
C CYS A 53 18.25 -3.95 7.93
N ALA A 54 18.14 -2.83 7.19
CA ALA A 54 17.87 -2.86 5.75
C ALA A 54 18.83 -3.77 4.98
N ALA A 55 20.15 -3.67 5.21
CA ALA A 55 21.13 -4.53 4.56
C ALA A 55 20.93 -6.03 4.88
N ALA A 56 20.59 -6.36 6.13
CA ALA A 56 20.33 -7.74 6.55
C ALA A 56 19.03 -8.28 5.94
N MET A 57 17.99 -7.45 5.84
CA MET A 57 16.75 -7.78 5.12
C MET A 57 17.00 -8.01 3.64
N THR A 58 17.79 -7.14 2.99
CA THR A 58 18.20 -7.30 1.59
C THR A 58 18.93 -8.62 1.35
N ALA A 59 19.84 -9.00 2.24
CA ALA A 59 20.54 -10.28 2.16
C ALA A 59 19.61 -11.49 2.31
N ALA A 60 18.46 -11.34 2.97
CA ALA A 60 17.50 -12.42 3.19
C ALA A 60 16.43 -12.57 2.09
N LEU A 61 16.31 -11.61 1.16
CA LEU A 61 15.28 -11.62 0.12
C LEU A 61 15.30 -12.89 -0.75
N PRO A 62 16.45 -13.46 -1.16
CA PRO A 62 16.44 -14.67 -1.99
C PRO A 62 15.79 -15.87 -1.31
N GLU A 63 16.06 -16.07 -0.01
CA GLU A 63 15.44 -17.15 0.77
C GLU A 63 13.95 -16.88 0.98
N LEU A 64 13.61 -15.66 1.42
CA LEU A 64 12.21 -15.26 1.66
C LEU A 64 11.36 -15.42 0.42
N ASN A 65 11.78 -14.88 -0.73
CA ASN A 65 11.03 -14.95 -1.98
C ASN A 65 10.69 -16.39 -2.37
N ARG A 66 11.66 -17.29 -2.28
CA ARG A 66 11.44 -18.71 -2.57
C ARG A 66 10.37 -19.31 -1.65
N THR A 67 10.46 -19.04 -0.35
CA THR A 67 9.50 -19.60 0.63
C THR A 67 8.12 -18.95 0.57
N GLU A 68 8.06 -17.62 0.40
CA GLU A 68 6.80 -16.86 0.42
C GLU A 68 6.01 -17.06 -0.88
N PHE A 69 6.66 -17.16 -2.04
CA PHE A 69 5.95 -17.48 -3.28
C PHE A 69 5.38 -18.90 -3.30
N GLN A 70 6.06 -19.86 -2.68
CA GLN A 70 5.52 -21.21 -2.51
C GLN A 70 4.32 -21.24 -1.54
N ALA A 71 4.40 -20.46 -0.46
CA ALA A 71 3.34 -20.40 0.55
C ALA A 71 2.14 -19.52 0.15
N ASN A 72 2.34 -18.57 -0.78
CA ASN A 72 1.36 -17.54 -1.10
C ASN A 72 1.27 -17.31 -2.61
N LYS A 73 0.34 -18.02 -3.24
CA LYS A 73 0.10 -17.93 -4.69
C LYS A 73 -0.31 -16.53 -5.15
N VAL A 74 -1.11 -15.81 -4.35
CA VAL A 74 -1.55 -14.45 -4.70
C VAL A 74 -0.38 -13.48 -4.71
N TYR A 75 0.56 -13.64 -3.78
CA TYR A 75 1.81 -12.89 -3.83
C TYR A 75 2.63 -13.24 -5.08
N ALA A 76 2.84 -14.52 -5.37
CA ALA A 76 3.60 -14.96 -6.54
C ALA A 76 3.00 -14.44 -7.85
N ASP A 77 1.70 -14.63 -8.07
CA ASP A 77 1.00 -14.22 -9.30
C ASP A 77 1.02 -12.68 -9.44
N GLY A 78 0.79 -11.94 -8.35
CA GLY A 78 0.85 -10.47 -8.36
C GLY A 78 2.26 -9.92 -8.61
N TRP A 79 3.28 -10.59 -8.08
CA TRP A 79 4.68 -10.24 -8.31
C TRP A 79 5.09 -10.45 -9.78
N VAL A 80 4.68 -11.57 -10.38
CA VAL A 80 4.90 -11.84 -11.81
C VAL A 80 4.27 -10.75 -12.66
N LEU A 81 3.02 -10.40 -12.38
CA LEU A 81 2.31 -9.35 -13.12
C LEU A 81 3.00 -7.98 -13.00
N GLY A 82 3.42 -7.60 -11.79
CA GLY A 82 4.18 -6.37 -11.54
C GLY A 82 5.54 -6.37 -12.26
N SER A 83 6.25 -7.50 -12.25
CA SER A 83 7.55 -7.68 -12.91
C SER A 83 7.45 -7.54 -14.42
N THR A 84 6.48 -8.23 -15.04
CA THR A 84 6.22 -8.12 -16.49
C THR A 84 5.92 -6.68 -16.87
N ARG A 85 5.04 -6.01 -16.10
CA ARG A 85 4.66 -4.62 -16.40
C ARG A 85 5.83 -3.64 -16.19
N TRP A 86 6.70 -3.90 -15.22
CA TRP A 86 7.91 -3.10 -15.00
C TRP A 86 8.86 -3.23 -16.20
N GLN A 87 9.10 -4.45 -16.68
CA GLN A 87 9.94 -4.71 -17.86
C GLN A 87 9.39 -4.05 -19.12
N GLU A 88 8.08 -4.15 -19.36
CA GLU A 88 7.41 -3.46 -20.47
C GLU A 88 7.61 -1.94 -20.41
N ARG A 89 7.49 -1.34 -19.21
CA ARG A 89 7.72 0.10 -19.01
C ARG A 89 9.16 0.50 -19.28
N GLN A 90 10.12 -0.32 -18.85
CA GLN A 90 11.53 -0.06 -19.11
C GLN A 90 11.88 -0.17 -20.60
N ALA A 91 11.23 -1.07 -21.33
CA ALA A 91 11.48 -1.27 -22.76
C ALA A 91 10.78 -0.23 -23.64
N TRP A 92 9.52 0.11 -23.34
CA TRP A 92 8.65 0.86 -24.26
C TRP A 92 7.84 1.98 -23.60
N GLY A 93 7.89 2.11 -22.28
CA GLY A 93 7.13 3.10 -21.53
C GLY A 93 7.83 4.46 -21.47
N PRO A 94 7.09 5.52 -21.08
CA PRO A 94 7.73 6.76 -20.67
C PRO A 94 8.66 6.46 -19.47
N PRO A 95 9.90 6.98 -19.47
CA PRO A 95 10.84 6.69 -18.41
C PRO A 95 10.29 7.22 -17.08
N PRO A 96 10.37 6.45 -15.98
CA PRO A 96 10.05 6.98 -14.67
C PRO A 96 11.02 8.12 -14.32
N PRO A 97 10.69 8.96 -13.32
CA PRO A 97 11.65 9.90 -12.76
C PRO A 97 12.94 9.16 -12.37
N PRO A 98 14.12 9.81 -12.50
CA PRO A 98 15.38 9.21 -12.10
C PRO A 98 15.28 8.64 -10.68
N PRO A 99 15.53 7.33 -10.48
CA PRO A 99 15.41 6.72 -9.18
C PRO A 99 16.46 7.32 -8.22
N PRO A 100 16.12 7.52 -6.94
CA PRO A 100 17.09 7.99 -5.97
C PRO A 100 18.17 6.93 -5.69
N PRO A 101 19.34 7.33 -5.15
CA PRO A 101 20.39 6.39 -4.78
C PRO A 101 19.86 5.26 -3.90
N GLY A 102 20.19 4.01 -4.25
CA GLY A 102 19.74 2.81 -3.53
C GLY A 102 18.39 2.25 -3.99
N PHE A 103 17.64 2.97 -4.83
CA PHE A 103 16.39 2.46 -5.40
C PHE A 103 16.70 1.46 -6.53
N ARG A 104 16.30 0.21 -6.29
CA ARG A 104 16.46 -0.97 -7.16
C ARG A 104 15.15 -1.33 -7.86
N ASP A 105 15.23 -2.13 -8.93
CA ASP A 105 14.05 -2.56 -9.69
C ASP A 105 13.01 -3.31 -8.85
N GLU A 106 13.42 -4.05 -7.81
CA GLU A 106 12.49 -4.74 -6.92
C GLU A 106 11.53 -3.78 -6.19
N HIS A 107 11.96 -2.54 -5.94
CA HIS A 107 11.09 -1.50 -5.37
C HIS A 107 10.06 -1.02 -6.38
N GLY A 108 10.48 -0.82 -7.64
CA GLY A 108 9.59 -0.45 -8.74
C GLY A 108 8.55 -1.53 -9.01
N VAL A 109 8.98 -2.79 -9.00
CA VAL A 109 8.11 -3.97 -9.09
C VAL A 109 7.14 -4.03 -7.91
N ALA A 110 7.60 -3.82 -6.67
CA ALA A 110 6.72 -3.84 -5.50
C ALA A 110 5.63 -2.75 -5.56
N LEU A 111 5.98 -1.53 -5.95
CA LEU A 111 5.03 -0.42 -6.13
C LEU A 111 4.02 -0.71 -7.26
N LEU A 112 4.48 -1.25 -8.39
CA LEU A 112 3.58 -1.65 -9.48
C LEU A 112 2.64 -2.79 -9.06
N ALA A 113 3.18 -3.83 -8.43
CA ALA A 113 2.40 -4.97 -7.96
C ALA A 113 1.37 -4.57 -6.90
N TYR A 114 1.66 -3.54 -6.10
CA TYR A 114 0.71 -2.98 -5.15
C TYR A 114 -0.46 -2.23 -5.82
N THR A 115 -0.23 -1.60 -6.97
CA THR A 115 -1.21 -0.72 -7.64
C THR A 115 -1.93 -1.39 -8.82
N ILE A 116 -1.41 -2.50 -9.32
CA ILE A 116 -2.00 -3.24 -10.42
C ILE A 116 -3.34 -3.86 -10.03
N ASN A 117 -4.25 -3.97 -11.00
CA ASN A 117 -5.57 -4.57 -10.81
C ASN A 117 -5.47 -6.09 -10.56
N SER A 118 -5.12 -6.44 -9.33
CA SER A 118 -4.96 -7.80 -8.84
C SER A 118 -5.44 -7.89 -7.38
N PRO A 119 -5.71 -9.10 -6.85
CA PRO A 119 -6.09 -9.25 -5.45
C PRO A 119 -4.96 -8.93 -4.46
N LEU A 120 -3.71 -8.81 -4.92
CA LEU A 120 -2.51 -8.69 -4.08
C LEU A 120 -2.63 -7.58 -3.02
N PHE A 121 -2.98 -6.36 -3.43
CA PHE A 121 -3.05 -5.23 -2.48
C PHE A 121 -4.10 -5.43 -1.39
N LYS A 122 -5.22 -6.10 -1.73
CA LYS A 122 -6.31 -6.37 -0.78
C LYS A 122 -5.87 -7.41 0.23
N GLU A 123 -5.35 -8.53 -0.24
CA GLU A 123 -4.89 -9.63 0.62
C GLU A 123 -3.70 -9.23 1.48
N PHE A 124 -2.73 -8.51 0.90
CA PHE A 124 -1.60 -7.96 1.63
C PHE A 124 -2.06 -7.05 2.77
N ASN A 125 -2.93 -6.08 2.50
CA ASN A 125 -3.40 -5.17 3.54
C ASN A 125 -4.34 -5.84 4.57
N VAL A 126 -4.99 -6.96 4.23
CA VAL A 126 -5.74 -7.77 5.21
C VAL A 126 -4.77 -8.51 6.11
N ALA A 127 -3.77 -9.21 5.55
CA ALA A 127 -2.77 -9.93 6.32
C ALA A 127 -1.94 -8.99 7.21
N LEU A 128 -1.55 -7.82 6.68
CA LEU A 128 -0.75 -6.82 7.39
C LEU A 128 -1.43 -6.31 8.67
N ARG A 129 -2.76 -6.11 8.63
CA ARG A 129 -3.57 -5.65 9.77
C ARG A 129 -3.63 -6.63 10.94
N GLU A 130 -3.27 -7.89 10.70
CA GLU A 130 -3.32 -8.97 11.70
C GLU A 130 -1.94 -9.54 12.02
N ALA A 131 -0.95 -9.29 11.16
CA ALA A 131 0.42 -9.82 11.29
C ALA A 131 1.08 -9.42 12.62
N GLY A 132 0.77 -8.23 13.14
CA GLY A 132 1.26 -7.70 14.41
C GLY A 132 0.46 -8.15 15.64
N ARG A 133 -0.42 -9.15 15.55
CA ARG A 133 -1.09 -9.70 16.75
C ARG A 133 -0.09 -10.23 17.77
N THR A 134 0.90 -10.98 17.29
CA THR A 134 2.01 -11.50 18.09
C THR A 134 3.22 -11.71 17.18
N ARG A 135 4.43 -11.73 17.78
CA ARG A 135 5.66 -12.06 17.06
C ARG A 135 5.59 -13.44 16.39
N VAL A 136 5.00 -14.43 17.05
CA VAL A 136 4.83 -15.78 16.50
C VAL A 136 3.92 -15.77 15.28
N HIS A 137 2.81 -15.05 15.34
CA HIS A 137 1.87 -14.94 14.23
C HIS A 137 2.53 -14.32 12.99
N TYR A 138 3.28 -13.23 13.16
CA TYR A 138 4.08 -12.63 12.10
C TYR A 138 5.05 -13.64 11.47
N LEU A 139 5.84 -14.34 12.27
CA LEU A 139 6.87 -15.26 11.77
C LEU A 139 6.25 -16.42 10.98
N GLN A 140 5.15 -16.99 11.46
CA GLN A 140 4.56 -18.22 10.91
C GLN A 140 3.54 -18.00 9.79
N HIS A 141 2.78 -16.89 9.82
CA HIS A 141 1.60 -16.73 8.94
C HIS A 141 1.69 -15.54 7.99
N PHE A 142 2.59 -14.58 8.21
CA PHE A 142 2.69 -13.42 7.33
C PHE A 142 3.63 -13.69 6.16
N SER A 143 3.13 -14.29 5.08
CA SER A 143 3.90 -14.60 3.86
C SER A 143 3.99 -13.43 2.88
N PHE A 144 4.30 -12.24 3.41
CA PHE A 144 4.50 -10.99 2.65
C PHE A 144 5.66 -10.16 3.23
N LYS A 145 6.63 -10.79 3.91
CA LYS A 145 7.77 -10.12 4.56
C LYS A 145 8.64 -9.38 3.54
N THR A 146 8.94 -10.01 2.40
CA THR A 146 9.67 -9.34 1.31
C THR A 146 8.86 -8.16 0.77
N PHE A 147 7.58 -8.36 0.48
CA PHE A 147 6.73 -7.31 -0.10
C PHE A 147 6.61 -6.09 0.82
N HIS A 148 6.40 -6.32 2.12
CA HIS A 148 6.36 -5.27 3.13
C HIS A 148 7.69 -4.50 3.22
N PHE A 149 8.81 -5.22 3.21
CA PHE A 149 10.14 -4.61 3.24
C PHE A 149 10.40 -3.73 2.02
N LEU A 150 10.17 -4.26 0.82
CA LEU A 150 10.42 -3.54 -0.42
C LEU A 150 9.52 -2.30 -0.55
N LEU A 151 8.23 -2.39 -0.20
CA LEU A 151 7.36 -1.22 -0.19
C LEU A 151 7.81 -0.17 0.82
N THR A 152 8.21 -0.60 2.03
CA THR A 152 8.70 0.31 3.07
C THR A 152 9.98 1.04 2.62
N GLU A 153 10.97 0.29 2.13
CA GLU A 153 12.24 0.84 1.64
C GLU A 153 12.01 1.76 0.43
N ALA A 154 11.10 1.39 -0.49
CA ALA A 154 10.75 2.22 -1.64
C ALA A 154 10.21 3.59 -1.21
N LEU A 155 9.25 3.63 -0.28
CA LEU A 155 8.69 4.88 0.22
C LEU A 155 9.74 5.70 0.98
N GLN A 156 10.59 5.08 1.79
CA GLN A 156 11.67 5.78 2.48
C GLN A 156 12.67 6.43 1.51
N LEU A 157 13.07 5.72 0.46
CA LEU A 157 14.01 6.22 -0.55
C LEU A 157 13.39 7.35 -1.38
N LEU A 158 12.16 7.17 -1.86
CA LEU A 158 11.43 8.19 -2.62
C LEU A 158 11.10 9.42 -1.77
N GLY A 159 10.74 9.24 -0.50
CA GLY A 159 10.47 10.32 0.45
C GLY A 159 11.70 11.19 0.69
N LYS A 160 12.87 10.58 0.95
CA LYS A 160 14.15 11.30 1.14
C LYS A 160 14.59 12.09 -0.09
N ALA A 161 14.22 11.62 -1.28
CA ALA A 161 14.57 12.26 -2.54
C ALA A 161 13.74 13.53 -2.83
N GLN A 162 12.64 13.75 -2.12
CA GLN A 162 11.79 14.92 -2.32
C GLN A 162 12.51 16.18 -1.81
N ARG A 163 12.69 17.17 -2.71
CA ARG A 163 13.45 18.42 -2.46
C ARG A 163 12.84 19.33 -1.38
N SER A 164 11.64 19.04 -0.89
CA SER A 164 11.04 19.75 0.23
C SER A 164 10.06 18.81 0.93
N PRO A 165 10.24 18.50 2.22
CA PRO A 165 9.23 17.77 2.98
C PRO A 165 8.05 18.70 3.17
N ARG A 166 7.05 18.58 2.30
CA ARG A 166 5.75 19.19 2.50
C ARG A 166 4.77 18.06 2.70
N CYS A 167 4.11 18.12 3.83
CA CYS A 167 2.95 17.27 4.05
C CYS A 167 1.92 17.56 2.95
N LEU A 168 1.27 16.51 2.47
CA LEU A 168 0.35 16.51 1.34
C LEU A 168 -1.08 16.41 1.85
N GLN A 169 -1.98 17.19 1.24
CA GLN A 169 -3.40 16.97 1.38
C GLN A 169 -3.83 15.88 0.41
N VAL A 170 -4.41 14.81 0.93
CA VAL A 170 -4.87 13.67 0.15
C VAL A 170 -6.25 13.21 0.62
N PHE A 171 -6.92 12.45 -0.24
CA PHE A 171 -8.29 11.99 -0.02
C PHE A 171 -8.37 10.49 -0.22
N ARG A 172 -9.19 9.81 0.59
CA ARG A 172 -9.40 8.37 0.49
C ARG A 172 -10.86 8.02 0.74
N GLY A 173 -11.55 7.51 -0.27
CA GLY A 173 -12.83 6.84 -0.13
C GLY A 173 -12.63 5.37 0.29
N VAL A 174 -13.51 4.87 1.16
CA VAL A 174 -13.52 3.47 1.57
C VAL A 174 -14.92 2.90 1.39
N GLN A 175 -14.98 1.77 0.69
CA GLN A 175 -16.20 1.00 0.47
C GLN A 175 -16.40 -0.06 1.56
N GLY A 176 -17.65 -0.33 1.94
CA GLY A 176 -18.04 -1.41 2.85
C GLY A 176 -17.66 -1.22 4.33
N LEU A 177 -16.82 -0.23 4.68
CA LEU A 177 -16.35 -0.02 6.05
C LEU A 177 -16.67 1.40 6.56
N ARG A 178 -17.27 1.45 7.76
CA ARG A 178 -17.52 2.69 8.50
C ARG A 178 -16.59 2.81 9.69
N PHE A 179 -15.55 3.63 9.55
CA PHE A 179 -14.57 3.82 10.61
C PHE A 179 -15.12 4.69 11.75
N ARG A 180 -14.72 4.39 12.99
CA ARG A 180 -15.13 5.10 14.21
C ARG A 180 -13.95 5.46 15.11
N PRO A 181 -13.43 6.70 15.06
CA PRO A 181 -12.45 7.15 16.04
C PRO A 181 -13.12 7.43 17.38
N ALA A 182 -12.31 7.46 18.45
CA ALA A 182 -12.78 7.85 19.79
C ALA A 182 -13.31 9.29 19.84
N GLY A 183 -12.78 10.17 18.99
CA GLY A 183 -13.22 11.56 18.84
C GLY A 183 -12.10 12.47 18.30
N PRO A 184 -12.35 13.76 18.11
CA PRO A 184 -11.30 14.74 17.85
C PRO A 184 -10.22 14.72 18.95
N GLY A 185 -8.96 14.89 18.55
CA GLY A 185 -7.79 14.81 19.43
C GLY A 185 -7.22 13.39 19.59
N ALA A 186 -7.98 12.34 19.27
CA ALA A 186 -7.48 10.96 19.34
C ALA A 186 -6.33 10.72 18.34
N THR A 187 -5.33 9.95 18.77
CA THR A 187 -4.25 9.48 17.88
C THR A 187 -4.64 8.14 17.26
N VAL A 188 -4.48 8.03 15.95
CA VAL A 188 -4.87 6.86 15.17
C VAL A 188 -3.82 6.50 14.13
N ARG A 189 -3.90 5.27 13.62
CA ARG A 189 -3.14 4.76 12.47
C ARG A 189 -4.06 4.05 11.50
N LEU A 190 -3.66 3.99 10.23
CA LEU A 190 -4.46 3.34 9.18
C LEU A 190 -4.31 1.80 9.18
N GLY A 191 -3.31 1.28 9.92
CA GLY A 191 -3.09 -0.15 10.15
C GLY A 191 -2.64 -0.94 8.92
N GLY A 192 -2.22 -0.26 7.86
CA GLY A 192 -1.73 -0.89 6.63
C GLY A 192 -1.20 0.17 5.70
N PHE A 193 -0.69 -0.24 4.54
CA PHE A 193 -0.39 0.72 3.47
C PHE A 193 -1.71 1.29 2.97
N ALA A 194 -1.80 2.61 2.90
CA ALA A 194 -3.03 3.29 2.53
C ALA A 194 -2.83 4.11 1.26
N SER A 195 -3.47 3.67 0.18
CA SER A 195 -3.63 4.46 -1.04
C SER A 195 -4.57 5.63 -0.78
N ALA A 196 -4.11 6.84 -1.06
CA ALA A 196 -4.92 8.03 -1.12
C ALA A 196 -4.65 8.74 -2.45
N SER A 197 -5.52 9.65 -2.85
CA SER A 197 -5.34 10.45 -4.06
C SER A 197 -5.15 11.91 -3.71
N LEU A 198 -4.30 12.61 -4.47
CA LEU A 198 -4.27 14.08 -4.44
C LEU A 198 -5.60 14.70 -4.93
N GLN A 199 -6.39 13.93 -5.68
CA GLN A 199 -7.66 14.38 -6.26
C GLN A 199 -8.85 13.86 -5.45
N ASN A 200 -9.65 14.79 -4.94
CA ASN A 200 -10.88 14.47 -4.21
C ASN A 200 -11.88 13.66 -5.08
N ALA A 201 -12.06 14.05 -6.34
CA ALA A 201 -12.97 13.37 -7.26
C ALA A 201 -12.59 11.90 -7.48
N THR A 202 -11.31 11.62 -7.73
CA THR A 202 -10.76 10.27 -7.85
C THR A 202 -11.03 9.44 -6.60
N ALA A 203 -10.77 9.99 -5.41
CA ALA A 203 -10.99 9.29 -4.14
C ALA A 203 -12.46 8.89 -3.92
N GLN A 204 -13.43 9.64 -4.44
CA GLN A 204 -14.86 9.34 -4.30
C GLN A 204 -15.30 8.10 -5.09
N ASN A 205 -14.54 7.69 -6.10
CA ASN A 205 -14.82 6.49 -6.90
C ASN A 205 -14.54 5.20 -6.12
N PHE A 206 -13.71 5.26 -5.07
CA PHE A 206 -13.31 4.10 -4.27
C PHE A 206 -14.25 3.75 -3.12
N GLY A 207 -15.19 4.62 -2.77
CA GLY A 207 -16.17 4.33 -1.72
C GLY A 207 -16.81 5.55 -1.10
N LYS A 208 -17.99 5.35 -0.51
CA LYS A 208 -18.84 6.41 0.03
C LYS A 208 -19.34 6.10 1.45
N GLU A 209 -18.76 5.11 2.12
CA GLU A 209 -19.12 4.71 3.48
C GLU A 209 -18.30 5.48 4.50
N THR A 210 -16.97 5.52 4.29
CA THR A 210 -16.07 6.46 4.96
C THR A 210 -15.28 7.26 3.93
N PHE A 211 -15.16 8.57 4.12
CA PHE A 211 -14.33 9.44 3.30
C PHE A 211 -13.33 10.18 4.18
N PHE A 212 -12.05 9.98 3.92
CA PHE A 212 -10.97 10.61 4.66
C PHE A 212 -10.43 11.84 3.92
N GLY A 213 -10.22 12.93 4.66
CA GLY A 213 -9.30 13.99 4.27
C GLY A 213 -8.05 13.89 5.15
N ILE A 214 -6.89 13.67 4.56
CA ILE A 214 -5.67 13.35 5.29
C ILE A 214 -4.59 14.36 4.93
N TRP A 215 -3.94 14.91 5.95
CA TRP A 215 -2.73 15.69 5.81
C TRP A 215 -1.54 14.82 6.22
N THR A 216 -0.90 14.17 5.25
CA THR A 216 0.18 13.16 5.48
C THR A 216 1.55 13.77 5.24
N CYS A 217 2.53 13.47 6.07
CA CYS A 217 3.92 13.90 5.90
C CYS A 217 4.85 12.76 5.46
N LEU A 218 4.42 11.50 5.58
CA LEU A 218 5.18 10.33 5.15
C LEU A 218 4.61 9.67 3.88
N GLY A 219 3.45 10.12 3.43
CA GLY A 219 2.85 9.71 2.17
C GLY A 219 3.70 10.16 0.98
N VAL A 220 3.96 9.24 0.06
CA VAL A 220 4.78 9.49 -1.12
C VAL A 220 3.91 9.45 -2.37
N PRO A 221 3.95 10.46 -3.25
CA PRO A 221 3.34 10.37 -4.57
C PRO A 221 4.04 9.29 -5.39
N ILE A 222 3.29 8.28 -5.83
CA ILE A 222 3.81 7.13 -6.58
C ILE A 222 3.33 7.10 -8.03
N ARG A 223 2.82 8.22 -8.56
CA ARG A 223 2.36 8.37 -9.96
C ARG A 223 3.30 7.74 -11.00
N GLY A 224 4.62 7.94 -10.86
CA GLY A 224 5.62 7.38 -11.78
C GLY A 224 5.80 5.85 -11.69
N TYR A 225 5.31 5.24 -10.62
CA TYR A 225 5.45 3.82 -10.30
C TYR A 225 4.09 3.09 -10.19
N SER A 226 2.97 3.81 -10.30
CA SER A 226 1.62 3.23 -10.21
C SER A 226 1.14 2.69 -11.55
N PHE A 227 0.33 1.64 -11.52
CA PHE A 227 -0.36 1.09 -12.68
C PHE A 227 -1.37 2.09 -13.29
N PHE A 228 -1.97 2.94 -12.45
CA PHE A 228 -2.95 3.96 -12.81
C PHE A 228 -2.43 5.38 -12.48
N PRO A 229 -1.56 5.97 -13.32
CA PRO A 229 -0.98 7.30 -13.05
C PRO A 229 -2.03 8.41 -12.87
N GLU A 230 -3.18 8.30 -13.51
CA GLU A 230 -4.31 9.22 -13.42
C GLU A 230 -4.95 9.29 -12.04
N GLU A 231 -4.73 8.28 -11.19
CA GLU A 231 -5.24 8.28 -9.83
C GLU A 231 -4.51 9.27 -8.92
N GLU A 232 -3.37 9.82 -9.37
CA GLU A 232 -2.51 10.70 -8.58
C GLU A 232 -2.27 10.14 -7.18
N GLU A 233 -1.94 8.84 -7.15
CA GLU A 233 -1.86 8.05 -5.92
C GLU A 233 -0.68 8.50 -5.04
N VAL A 234 -1.00 8.70 -3.77
CA VAL A 234 -0.06 8.88 -2.67
C VAL A 234 -0.19 7.66 -1.76
N LEU A 235 0.90 6.92 -1.62
CA LEU A 235 0.96 5.75 -0.75
C LEU A 235 1.48 6.13 0.63
N ILE A 236 0.67 5.88 1.65
CA ILE A 236 0.96 6.20 3.05
C ILE A 236 1.43 4.93 3.76
N PRO A 237 2.59 4.96 4.47
CA PRO A 237 3.10 3.80 5.19
C PRO A 237 2.27 3.47 6.45
N PRO A 238 2.30 2.22 6.93
CA PRO A 238 1.46 1.77 8.06
C PRO A 238 1.83 2.38 9.42
N PHE A 239 3.04 2.94 9.55
CA PHE A 239 3.58 3.50 10.79
C PHE A 239 3.35 5.01 10.95
N GLU A 240 2.78 5.69 9.95
CA GLU A 240 2.39 7.10 10.14
C GLU A 240 1.24 7.20 11.13
N THR A 241 1.40 8.09 12.11
CA THR A 241 0.41 8.40 13.13
C THR A 241 -0.31 9.69 12.80
N PHE A 242 -1.59 9.74 13.11
CA PHE A 242 -2.44 10.88 12.82
C PHE A 242 -3.23 11.31 14.04
N GLN A 243 -3.37 12.62 14.22
CA GLN A 243 -4.39 13.18 15.09
C GLN A 243 -5.71 13.31 14.31
N VAL A 244 -6.82 12.90 14.93
CA VAL A 244 -8.16 13.15 14.42
C VAL A 244 -8.51 14.62 14.66
N ILE A 245 -8.67 15.40 13.60
CA ILE A 245 -8.98 16.83 13.68
C ILE A 245 -10.48 17.05 13.78
N ASN A 246 -11.26 16.34 12.96
CA ASN A 246 -12.70 16.50 12.90
C ASN A 246 -13.36 15.23 12.36
N THR A 247 -14.61 15.00 12.75
CA THR A 247 -15.43 13.89 12.28
C THR A 247 -16.85 14.36 12.03
N SER A 248 -17.44 13.96 10.91
CA SER A 248 -18.85 14.21 10.61
C SER A 248 -19.54 12.91 10.23
N ARG A 249 -20.71 12.68 10.81
CA ARG A 249 -21.57 11.50 10.55
C ARG A 249 -22.97 11.97 10.21
N PRO A 250 -23.23 12.33 8.95
CA PRO A 250 -24.58 12.69 8.54
C PRO A 250 -25.49 11.46 8.59
N THR A 251 -26.80 11.68 8.72
CA THR A 251 -27.83 10.62 8.61
C THR A 251 -27.84 9.98 7.22
N GLN A 252 -27.45 10.73 6.19
CA GLN A 252 -27.29 10.26 4.82
C GLN A 252 -25.91 10.66 4.27
N GLY A 253 -25.21 9.70 3.65
CA GLY A 253 -23.89 9.92 3.03
C GLY A 253 -22.71 9.37 3.86
N PRO A 254 -21.46 9.65 3.42
CA PRO A 254 -20.27 9.10 4.05
C PRO A 254 -20.02 9.67 5.45
N THR A 255 -19.50 8.82 6.33
CA THR A 255 -18.76 9.30 7.52
C THR A 255 -17.50 10.00 7.04
N ARG A 256 -17.32 11.28 7.39
CA ARG A 256 -16.13 12.06 7.04
C ARG A 256 -15.18 12.12 8.23
N ILE A 257 -13.91 11.84 8.00
CA ILE A 257 -12.86 11.87 9.03
C ILE A 257 -11.69 12.68 8.50
N TYR A 258 -11.26 13.69 9.26
CA TYR A 258 -10.14 14.54 8.91
C TYR A 258 -8.96 14.22 9.82
N LEU A 259 -7.83 13.88 9.20
CA LEU A 259 -6.62 13.42 9.87
C LEU A 259 -5.47 14.38 9.58
N ARG A 260 -4.64 14.67 10.59
CA ARG A 260 -3.38 15.41 10.43
C ARG A 260 -2.24 14.57 10.96
N SER A 261 -1.18 14.44 10.17
CA SER A 261 0.03 13.73 10.55
C SER A 261 0.59 14.30 11.86
N LEU A 262 0.91 13.39 12.78
CA LEU A 262 1.51 13.70 14.08
C LEU A 262 2.98 13.26 14.12
N GLY A 263 3.37 12.28 13.30
CA GLY A 263 4.70 11.69 13.25
C GLY A 263 4.64 10.22 12.87
N GLU A 264 5.65 9.45 13.26
CA GLU A 264 5.72 7.99 13.05
C GLU A 264 5.84 7.23 14.37
N HIS A 265 5.27 6.02 14.41
CA HIS A 265 5.42 5.09 15.51
C HIS A 265 5.33 3.65 15.00
N SER A 266 6.31 2.83 15.36
CA SER A 266 6.33 1.40 15.08
C SER A 266 6.42 0.59 16.37
N THR A 267 5.63 -0.46 16.44
CA THR A 267 5.70 -1.46 17.52
C THR A 267 6.83 -2.45 17.27
N TYR A 268 7.06 -2.77 15.99
CA TYR A 268 8.03 -3.75 15.55
C TYR A 268 9.25 -3.10 14.89
N ASN A 269 10.41 -3.72 15.05
CA ASN A 269 11.62 -3.35 14.33
C ASN A 269 12.50 -4.57 14.05
N CYS A 270 12.77 -4.87 12.79
CA CYS A 270 13.67 -5.93 12.34
C CYS A 270 13.31 -7.35 12.84
N GLU A 271 12.02 -7.66 12.99
CA GLU A 271 11.57 -8.88 13.69
C GLU A 271 12.02 -10.19 13.03
N TYR A 272 12.01 -10.24 11.70
CA TYR A 272 12.48 -11.40 10.96
C TYR A 272 13.98 -11.64 11.14
N ILE A 273 14.79 -10.58 11.12
CA ILE A 273 16.24 -10.66 11.31
C ILE A 273 16.57 -11.11 12.73
N LYS A 274 15.87 -10.56 13.74
CA LYS A 274 16.02 -11.00 15.13
C LYS A 274 15.77 -12.50 15.29
N ASP A 275 14.76 -13.06 14.62
CA ASP A 275 14.48 -14.50 14.64
C ASP A 275 15.61 -15.33 14.00
N LYS A 276 16.10 -14.92 12.82
CA LYS A 276 17.19 -15.62 12.12
C LYS A 276 18.52 -15.59 12.88
N GLN A 277 18.85 -14.48 13.53
CA GLN A 277 20.06 -14.37 14.34
C GLN A 277 19.98 -15.20 15.63
N CYS A 278 18.80 -15.24 16.28
CA CYS A 278 18.57 -16.06 17.47
C CYS A 278 18.60 -17.58 17.21
N LYS A 279 18.30 -18.01 15.98
CA LYS A 279 18.43 -19.42 15.58
C LYS A 279 19.87 -19.84 15.28
N SER A 280 20.75 -18.88 14.97
CA SER A 280 22.13 -19.14 14.57
C SER A 280 23.17 -18.89 15.68
N ARG A 281 22.83 -18.14 16.74
CA ARG A 281 23.71 -17.83 17.90
C ARG A 281 22.89 -17.55 19.19
N PRO A 282 23.50 -17.61 20.40
CA PRO A 282 22.87 -17.10 21.61
C PRO A 282 22.56 -15.61 21.45
N CYS A 283 21.29 -15.21 21.59
CA CYS A 283 20.83 -13.86 21.27
C CYS A 283 21.56 -12.79 22.10
N ARG A 284 22.32 -11.89 21.44
CA ARG A 284 22.70 -10.59 21.99
C ARG A 284 22.00 -9.52 21.15
N LEU A 285 20.84 -9.06 21.61
CA LEU A 285 20.16 -7.92 21.02
C LEU A 285 20.89 -6.65 21.48
N GLU A 286 21.74 -6.09 20.64
CA GLU A 286 22.20 -4.72 20.84
C GLU A 286 21.04 -3.77 20.52
N ASN A 287 20.43 -3.21 21.57
CA ASN A 287 19.51 -2.10 21.46
C ASN A 287 20.29 -0.85 21.03
N SER A 288 20.62 -0.73 19.75
CA SER A 288 21.21 0.49 19.20
C SER A 288 20.09 1.48 18.85
N ALA A 289 19.45 1.99 19.90
CA ALA A 289 18.64 3.20 19.88
C ALA A 289 19.08 4.09 21.05
N MET A 290 20.30 4.61 20.97
CA MET A 290 20.71 5.83 21.67
C MET A 290 21.95 6.37 20.96
N GLY A 291 21.96 7.66 20.65
CA GLY A 291 22.95 8.29 19.78
C GLY A 291 24.41 8.05 20.18
N GLN A 292 25.27 7.92 19.16
CA GLN A 292 26.70 8.09 19.34
C GLN A 292 27.16 9.33 18.57
N ALA A 293 27.75 10.23 19.34
CA ALA A 293 28.55 11.38 18.92
C ALA A 293 29.78 10.92 18.09
N PRO A 294 30.57 11.84 17.50
CA PRO A 294 31.26 11.63 16.23
C PRO A 294 32.38 10.60 16.33
N LEU A 295 32.38 9.64 15.39
CA LEU A 295 33.46 8.70 15.19
C LEU A 295 34.72 9.44 14.70
N SER A 296 35.73 9.36 15.54
CA SER A 296 37.17 9.48 15.35
C SER A 296 37.69 10.01 14.00
N THR A 297 38.53 11.04 14.11
CA THR A 297 39.44 11.67 13.13
C THR A 297 40.36 10.74 12.31
N VAL A 298 40.24 9.43 12.50
CA VAL A 298 41.08 8.40 11.83
C VAL A 298 40.56 8.08 10.43
N TRP A 299 39.25 8.19 10.17
CA TRP A 299 38.67 7.93 8.85
C TRP A 299 38.92 9.08 7.85
N SER A 300 39.06 10.31 8.34
CA SER A 300 39.35 11.49 7.52
C SER A 300 40.73 11.44 6.86
N LEU A 301 41.72 10.82 7.51
CA LEU A 301 43.08 10.67 6.98
C LEU A 301 43.18 9.57 5.92
N ALA A 302 42.37 8.51 6.00
CA ALA A 302 42.33 7.45 5.00
C ALA A 302 41.72 7.91 3.66
N LEU A 303 40.71 8.80 3.72
CA LEU A 303 40.10 9.39 2.51
C LEU A 303 41.06 10.37 1.79
N LEU A 304 41.87 11.11 2.55
CA LEU A 304 42.88 12.04 2.00
C LEU A 304 44.01 11.32 1.26
N LEU A 305 44.41 10.12 1.70
CA LEU A 305 45.41 9.31 0.99
C LEU A 305 44.86 8.67 -0.30
N TRP A 306 43.55 8.39 -0.36
CA TRP A 306 42.92 7.81 -1.55
C TRP A 306 42.73 8.83 -2.68
N LEU A 307 42.63 10.12 -2.37
CA LEU A 307 42.56 11.20 -3.37
C LEU A 307 43.94 11.54 -4.00
N LEU A 308 45.05 11.16 -3.36
CA LEU A 308 46.41 11.40 -3.85
C LEU A 308 46.92 10.31 -4.81
N VAL A 309 46.27 9.15 -4.84
CA VAL A 309 46.61 8.03 -5.73
C VAL A 309 45.44 7.83 -6.68
N GLY A 310 45.42 8.60 -7.77
CA GLY A 310 44.30 8.70 -8.73
C GLY A 310 43.84 7.36 -9.33
N GLY A 311 43.00 6.64 -8.59
CA GLY A 311 42.33 5.43 -9.04
C GLY A 311 41.05 5.77 -9.80
N ALA A 312 41.01 5.41 -11.08
CA ALA A 312 39.82 5.51 -11.91
C ALA A 312 38.67 4.64 -11.36
N PHE A 313 37.45 5.19 -11.39
CA PHE A 313 36.22 4.43 -11.12
C PHE A 313 36.04 3.32 -12.17
N PRO A 314 35.87 2.05 -11.78
CA PRO A 314 35.38 1.06 -12.71
C PRO A 314 33.89 1.29 -12.96
N GLU A 315 33.54 1.50 -14.23
CA GLU A 315 32.17 1.39 -14.72
C GLU A 315 31.58 0.03 -14.30
N SER A 316 30.46 0.09 -13.60
CA SER A 316 29.69 -1.09 -13.22
C SER A 316 29.12 -1.77 -14.48
N PRO A 317 29.43 -3.04 -14.76
CA PRO A 317 28.79 -3.76 -15.85
C PRO A 317 27.30 -3.96 -15.51
N ARG A 318 26.42 -3.50 -16.40
CA ARG A 318 25.02 -3.90 -16.42
C ARG A 318 24.96 -5.39 -16.74
N LEU A 319 24.87 -6.22 -15.71
CA LEU A 319 24.66 -7.65 -15.87
C LEU A 319 23.17 -7.90 -16.20
N PRO A 320 22.87 -8.74 -17.21
CA PRO A 320 21.50 -9.16 -17.49
C PRO A 320 20.97 -10.10 -16.40
N TRP A 321 19.69 -9.94 -16.09
CA TRP A 321 18.90 -10.61 -15.05
C TRP A 321 18.95 -12.15 -15.07
N PRO A 322 19.17 -12.84 -13.93
CA PRO A 322 18.96 -14.28 -13.82
C PRO A 322 17.70 -14.61 -13.01
N TRP A 323 16.54 -14.09 -13.39
CA TRP A 323 15.26 -14.60 -12.86
C TRP A 323 14.11 -14.38 -13.84
N ALA A 324 14.29 -14.99 -15.02
CA ALA A 324 13.22 -15.48 -15.86
C ALA A 324 13.47 -16.99 -16.08
N VAL A 325 13.35 -17.80 -15.02
CA VAL A 325 13.34 -19.25 -15.14
C VAL A 325 12.19 -19.81 -14.33
N ARG A 326 11.15 -20.22 -15.07
CA ARG A 326 10.26 -21.37 -14.83
C ARG A 326 9.76 -21.56 -13.39
N LEU A 327 8.50 -21.21 -13.18
CA LEU A 327 7.58 -22.16 -12.55
C LEU A 327 7.16 -23.21 -13.59
#